data_AF-A0A124I0S7-F1
#
_entry.id   AF-A0A124I0S7-F1
#
_cell.length_a   1.000
_cell.length_b   1.000
_cell.length_c   1.000
_cell.angle_alpha   90.00
_cell.angle_beta   90.00
_cell.angle_gamma   90.00
#
_symmetry.space_group_name_H-M   'P 1'
#
loop_
_entity.id
_entity.type
_entity.pdbx_description
1 polymer ?
#
loop_
_entity_poly.entity_id
_entity_poly.type
_entity_poly.pdbx_seq_one_letter_code
_entity_poly.pdbx_strand_id
1 'polypeptide(L)'
;MPVSPLLTCHPEKQRLYGADTYYQESYEQLAALTDDATAFAHRHAALLLKPDAVVARTLDAAVEWLAEQDFRIVGAATTRLTRTMIRSLWYFQWNLATPYRRRLAALFLEDADALVLLVRPGRDSDIPASVRLTRLKGPTDPEARVPGQLRHLLGRYSYLLNLVHTPDEPADVLRELAVHFDHAERERLFRSALADEDRTGHALDLADELYANTKPRDLDFEPAAERLRAALCGRPGLDPHATPRQLLEHAWEHGLDIDPWDTVIVGSKVLPMRQPGRAPVLDGAGVDQWRRHLDAVRGTLN
;
A
#
# COMPACT_ATOMS: atom_id res chain seq x y z
N MET A 1 1.09 -24.08 9.00
CA MET A 1 2.10 -24.43 7.98
C MET A 1 3.43 -23.77 8.33
N PRO A 2 4.58 -24.47 8.25
CA PRO A 2 5.88 -23.82 8.43
C PRO A 2 6.12 -22.72 7.39
N VAL A 3 6.64 -21.56 7.83
CA VAL A 3 7.03 -20.46 6.94
C VAL A 3 8.55 -20.48 6.81
N SER A 4 9.05 -20.55 5.58
CA SER A 4 10.49 -20.59 5.31
C SER A 4 11.17 -19.32 5.83
N PRO A 5 12.37 -19.43 6.47
CA PRO A 5 13.17 -18.26 6.83
C PRO A 5 13.64 -17.47 5.60
N LEU A 6 13.55 -18.02 4.39
CA LEU A 6 13.82 -17.27 3.15
C LEU A 6 12.67 -16.36 2.74
N LEU A 7 11.50 -16.46 3.38
CA LEU A 7 10.32 -15.65 3.08
C LEU A 7 10.10 -14.50 4.07
N THR A 8 10.66 -14.59 5.28
CA THR A 8 10.70 -13.49 6.25
C THR A 8 11.84 -13.65 7.25
N CYS A 9 12.46 -12.53 7.65
CA CYS A 9 13.56 -12.50 8.61
C CYS A 9 13.09 -12.33 10.06
N HIS A 10 11.78 -12.19 10.27
CA HIS A 10 11.19 -12.03 11.60
C HIS A 10 10.60 -13.38 12.06
N PRO A 11 11.14 -13.99 13.14
CA PRO A 11 10.60 -15.25 13.67
C PRO A 11 9.11 -15.15 14.03
N GLU A 12 8.68 -13.98 14.49
CA GLU A 12 7.28 -13.75 14.84
C GLU A 12 6.36 -13.72 13.59
N LYS A 13 6.84 -13.19 12.46
CA LYS A 13 6.13 -13.32 11.17
C LYS A 13 6.02 -14.78 10.76
N GLN A 14 7.11 -15.57 10.89
CA GLN A 14 7.07 -16.99 10.55
C GLN A 14 6.00 -17.74 11.36
N ARG A 15 5.93 -17.47 12.67
CA ARG A 15 4.96 -18.08 13.57
C ARG A 15 3.53 -17.66 13.25
N LEU A 16 3.27 -16.36 13.08
CA LEU A 16 1.92 -15.85 12.87
C LEU A 16 1.38 -16.15 11.46
N TYR A 17 2.21 -16.02 10.42
CA TYR A 17 1.78 -16.27 9.04
C TYR A 17 1.55 -17.74 8.76
N GLY A 18 2.25 -18.63 9.49
CA GLY A 18 1.98 -20.06 9.44
C GLY A 18 0.55 -20.45 9.82
N ALA A 19 -0.20 -19.56 10.48
CA ALA A 19 -1.61 -19.73 10.82
C ALA A 19 -2.52 -18.64 10.21
N ASP A 20 -2.00 -17.76 9.36
CA ASP A 20 -2.78 -16.73 8.67
C ASP A 20 -3.38 -17.31 7.38
N THR A 21 -4.71 -17.32 7.29
CA THR A 21 -5.44 -17.92 6.16
C THR A 21 -5.03 -17.33 4.82
N TYR A 22 -4.80 -16.01 4.73
CA TYR A 22 -4.44 -15.38 3.46
C TYR A 22 -3.05 -15.84 2.99
N TYR A 23 -2.08 -15.94 3.91
CA TYR A 23 -0.78 -16.50 3.58
C TYR A 23 -0.89 -17.98 3.13
N GLN A 24 -1.62 -18.81 3.89
CA GLN A 24 -1.76 -20.24 3.61
C GLN A 24 -2.38 -20.49 2.24
N GLU A 25 -3.52 -19.86 1.95
CA GLU A 25 -4.22 -20.02 0.66
C GLU A 25 -3.36 -19.55 -0.51
N SER A 26 -2.68 -18.41 -0.38
CA SER A 26 -1.81 -17.91 -1.44
C SER A 26 -0.62 -18.82 -1.69
N TYR A 27 0.02 -19.32 -0.63
CA TYR A 27 1.20 -20.15 -0.73
C TYR A 27 0.86 -21.53 -1.29
N GLU A 28 -0.22 -22.17 -0.80
CA GLU A 28 -0.68 -23.47 -1.27
C GLU A 28 -1.05 -23.42 -2.75
N GLN A 29 -1.75 -22.37 -3.17
CA GLN A 29 -2.08 -22.16 -4.57
C GLN A 29 -0.83 -21.97 -5.44
N LEU A 30 0.14 -21.16 -5.00
CA LEU A 30 1.39 -20.97 -5.73
C LEU A 30 2.20 -22.28 -5.81
N ALA A 31 2.27 -23.04 -4.72
CA ALA A 31 2.96 -24.33 -4.67
C ALA A 31 2.31 -25.40 -5.56
N ALA A 32 1.03 -25.26 -5.89
CA ALA A 32 0.37 -26.12 -6.89
C ALA A 32 0.74 -25.74 -8.34
N LEU A 33 1.29 -24.55 -8.58
CA LEU A 33 1.67 -24.04 -9.90
C LEU A 33 3.17 -24.14 -10.19
N THR A 34 4.01 -24.23 -9.15
CA THR A 34 5.47 -24.29 -9.27
C THR A 34 6.09 -25.08 -8.14
N ASP A 35 7.16 -25.83 -8.44
CA ASP A 35 7.95 -26.56 -7.45
C ASP A 35 8.78 -25.65 -6.54
N ASP A 36 8.93 -24.36 -6.90
CA ASP A 36 9.75 -23.39 -6.16
C ASP A 36 9.00 -22.09 -5.85
N ALA A 37 7.98 -22.20 -5.00
CA ALA A 37 7.21 -21.07 -4.49
C ALA A 37 8.09 -20.05 -3.73
N THR A 38 9.19 -20.51 -3.11
CA THR A 38 10.11 -19.65 -2.37
C THR A 38 10.89 -18.73 -3.31
N ALA A 39 11.49 -19.27 -4.37
CA ALA A 39 12.18 -18.46 -5.37
C ALA A 39 11.22 -17.57 -6.16
N PHE A 40 9.97 -17.97 -6.36
CA PHE A 40 8.95 -17.09 -6.92
C PHE A 40 8.75 -15.86 -6.02
N ALA A 41 8.42 -16.07 -4.73
CA ALA A 41 8.15 -14.98 -3.80
C ALA A 41 9.37 -14.08 -3.56
N HIS A 42 10.58 -14.63 -3.66
CA HIS A 42 11.82 -13.86 -3.54
C HIS A 42 12.06 -12.94 -4.75
N ARG A 43 11.70 -13.38 -5.96
CA ARG A 43 11.94 -12.63 -7.21
C ARG A 43 10.84 -11.64 -7.57
N HIS A 44 9.67 -11.73 -6.93
CA HIS A 44 8.54 -10.87 -7.24
C HIS A 44 8.19 -9.93 -6.08
N ALA A 45 7.69 -8.75 -6.42
CA ALA A 45 7.14 -7.78 -5.48
C ALA A 45 5.76 -7.33 -5.94
N ALA A 46 4.92 -6.87 -5.03
CA ALA A 46 3.67 -6.22 -5.38
C ALA A 46 3.74 -4.71 -5.09
N LEU A 47 3.08 -3.92 -5.94
CA LEU A 47 2.85 -2.49 -5.76
C LEU A 47 1.35 -2.22 -5.86
N LEU A 48 0.76 -1.73 -4.78
CA LEU A 48 -0.59 -1.20 -4.78
C LEU A 48 -0.52 0.31 -5.04
N LEU A 49 -1.05 0.73 -6.18
CA LEU A 49 -1.39 2.11 -6.50
C LEU A 49 -2.79 2.37 -5.95
N LYS A 50 -2.83 3.08 -4.82
CA LYS A 50 -4.03 3.29 -4.03
C LYS A 50 -5.02 4.24 -4.72
N PRO A 51 -6.27 4.35 -4.23
CA PRO A 51 -7.26 5.29 -4.77
C PRO A 51 -6.79 6.75 -4.83
N ASP A 52 -5.95 7.18 -3.87
CA ASP A 52 -5.33 8.51 -3.90
C ASP A 52 -4.37 8.71 -5.09
N ALA A 53 -3.70 7.66 -5.58
CA ALA A 53 -2.92 7.74 -6.81
C ALA A 53 -3.80 7.86 -8.07
N VAL A 54 -4.98 7.23 -8.05
CA VAL A 54 -5.95 7.25 -9.16
C VAL A 54 -6.56 8.64 -9.33
N VAL A 55 -7.08 9.21 -8.25
CA VAL A 55 -7.70 10.56 -8.31
C VAL A 55 -6.66 11.65 -8.60
N ALA A 56 -5.41 11.45 -8.18
CA ALA A 56 -4.31 12.38 -8.45
C ALA A 56 -3.70 12.23 -9.86
N ARG A 57 -4.16 11.25 -10.66
CA ARG A 57 -3.64 10.99 -12.02
C ARG A 57 -2.12 10.68 -12.06
N THR A 58 -1.68 9.76 -11.19
CA THR A 58 -0.24 9.43 -11.01
C THR A 58 0.15 7.98 -11.30
N LEU A 59 -0.70 7.21 -11.96
CA LEU A 59 -0.51 5.79 -12.28
C LEU A 59 0.53 5.62 -13.38
N ASP A 60 0.45 6.39 -14.47
CA ASP A 60 1.42 6.35 -15.57
C ASP A 60 2.82 6.67 -15.08
N ALA A 61 2.96 7.72 -14.27
CA ALA A 61 4.22 8.10 -13.65
C ALA A 61 4.83 6.98 -12.78
N ALA A 62 3.99 6.16 -12.12
CA ALA A 62 4.46 5.01 -11.37
C ALA A 62 4.89 3.85 -12.28
N VAL A 63 4.19 3.61 -13.38
CA VAL A 63 4.56 2.60 -14.40
C VAL A 63 5.88 2.97 -15.06
N GLU A 64 6.04 4.24 -15.47
CA GLU A 64 7.29 4.77 -16.03
C GLU A 64 8.45 4.64 -15.03
N TRP A 65 8.22 5.04 -13.78
CA TRP A 65 9.23 4.93 -12.72
C TRP A 65 9.68 3.48 -12.49
N LEU A 66 8.76 2.50 -12.55
CA LEU A 66 9.14 1.09 -12.44
C LEU A 66 10.11 0.68 -13.54
N ALA A 67 9.84 1.07 -14.79
CA ALA A 67 10.73 0.79 -15.91
C ALA A 67 12.11 1.45 -15.72
N GLU A 68 12.15 2.71 -15.28
CA GLU A 68 13.40 3.42 -14.98
C GLU A 68 14.21 2.76 -13.86
N GLN A 69 13.55 2.11 -12.89
CA GLN A 69 14.20 1.36 -11.81
C GLN A 69 14.56 -0.09 -12.17
N ASP A 70 14.45 -0.45 -13.46
CA ASP A 70 14.69 -1.81 -13.97
C ASP A 70 13.75 -2.83 -13.32
N PHE A 71 12.45 -2.49 -13.23
CA PHE A 71 11.37 -3.43 -12.91
C PHE A 71 10.46 -3.63 -14.11
N ARG A 72 10.13 -4.90 -14.38
CA ARG A 72 9.14 -5.31 -15.36
C ARG A 72 7.83 -5.60 -14.65
N ILE A 73 6.72 -5.18 -15.25
CA ILE A 73 5.38 -5.52 -14.78
C ILE A 73 5.01 -6.88 -15.38
N VAL A 74 4.81 -7.88 -14.53
CA VAL A 74 4.53 -9.27 -14.93
C VAL A 74 3.11 -9.74 -14.55
N GLY A 75 2.34 -8.87 -13.90
CA GLY A 75 0.93 -9.04 -13.61
C GLY A 75 0.32 -7.69 -13.26
N ALA A 76 -0.93 -7.46 -13.63
CA ALA A 76 -1.68 -6.26 -13.29
C ALA A 76 -3.15 -6.62 -13.12
N ALA A 77 -3.79 -6.07 -12.08
CA ALA A 77 -5.22 -6.25 -11.84
C ALA A 77 -5.78 -5.09 -11.00
N THR A 78 -7.04 -4.74 -11.23
CA THR A 78 -7.75 -3.76 -10.40
C THR A 78 -8.32 -4.43 -9.15
N THR A 79 -8.42 -3.67 -8.06
CA THR A 79 -8.99 -4.16 -6.80
C THR A 79 -9.78 -3.06 -6.12
N ARG A 80 -10.96 -3.39 -5.58
CA ARG A 80 -11.78 -2.45 -4.80
C ARG A 80 -11.49 -2.63 -3.32
N LEU A 81 -10.87 -1.63 -2.70
CA LEU A 81 -10.52 -1.71 -1.29
C LEU A 81 -11.76 -1.52 -0.42
N THR A 82 -12.17 -2.59 0.28
CA THR A 82 -13.24 -2.52 1.27
C THR A 82 -12.69 -2.25 2.66
N ARG A 83 -13.53 -1.76 3.58
CA ARG A 83 -13.21 -1.70 5.01
C ARG A 83 -12.61 -3.00 5.54
N THR A 84 -13.13 -4.16 5.17
CA THR A 84 -12.60 -5.45 5.66
C THR A 84 -11.22 -5.74 5.10
N MET A 85 -11.00 -5.54 3.79
CA MET A 85 -9.69 -5.73 3.16
C MET A 85 -8.62 -4.83 3.80
N ILE A 86 -8.95 -3.56 4.04
CA ILE A 86 -8.09 -2.59 4.73
C ILE A 86 -7.70 -3.07 6.13
N ARG A 87 -8.63 -3.71 6.85
CA ARG A 87 -8.35 -4.27 8.18
C ARG A 87 -7.50 -5.53 8.09
N SER A 88 -7.68 -6.33 7.04
CA SER A 88 -6.87 -7.52 6.76
C SER A 88 -5.45 -7.14 6.34
N LEU A 89 -5.26 -6.27 5.34
CA LEU A 89 -3.94 -5.82 4.86
C LEU A 89 -3.06 -5.36 6.02
N TRP A 90 -3.55 -4.40 6.81
CA TRP A 90 -2.80 -3.79 7.91
C TRP A 90 -3.10 -4.37 9.29
N TYR A 91 -3.59 -5.62 9.37
CA TYR A 91 -4.01 -6.24 10.63
C TYR A 91 -2.95 -6.11 11.73
N PHE A 92 -1.70 -6.40 11.39
CA PHE A 92 -0.57 -6.36 12.32
C PHE A 92 0.04 -4.95 12.54
N GLN A 93 -0.38 -3.93 11.79
CA GLN A 93 0.09 -2.54 11.94
C GLN A 93 -1.01 -1.58 12.43
N TRP A 94 -2.28 -2.02 12.47
CA TRP A 94 -3.42 -1.22 12.90
C TRP A 94 -3.47 -0.88 14.39
N ASN A 95 -2.66 -1.55 15.21
CA ASN A 95 -2.42 -1.16 16.59
C ASN A 95 -1.78 0.24 16.70
N LEU A 96 -1.13 0.74 15.64
CA LEU A 96 -0.57 2.09 15.53
C LEU A 96 -1.58 3.16 15.15
N ALA A 97 -2.70 2.80 14.52
CA ALA A 97 -3.65 3.78 13.98
C ALA A 97 -4.49 4.38 15.11
N THR A 98 -4.61 5.71 15.11
CA THR A 98 -5.58 6.42 15.97
C THR A 98 -7.02 6.20 15.47
N PRO A 99 -8.04 6.46 16.29
CA PRO A 99 -9.43 6.49 15.82
C PRO A 99 -9.63 7.41 14.61
N TYR A 100 -8.96 8.57 14.59
CA TYR A 100 -8.98 9.49 13.46
C TYR A 100 -8.44 8.87 12.17
N ARG A 101 -7.24 8.28 12.20
CA ARG A 101 -6.67 7.61 11.02
C ARG A 101 -7.60 6.50 10.51
N ARG A 102 -8.21 5.74 11.43
CA ARG A 102 -9.13 4.66 11.06
C ARG A 102 -10.41 5.17 10.41
N ARG A 103 -10.94 6.32 10.86
CA ARG A 103 -12.10 6.98 10.26
C ARG A 103 -11.76 7.52 8.87
N LEU A 104 -10.66 8.27 8.75
CA LEU A 104 -10.24 8.84 7.47
C LEU A 104 -9.92 7.77 6.42
N ALA A 105 -9.23 6.70 6.80
CA ALA A 105 -8.92 5.60 5.87
C ALA A 105 -10.19 4.94 5.30
N ALA A 106 -11.29 4.90 6.04
CA ALA A 106 -12.54 4.35 5.55
C ALA A 106 -13.23 5.26 4.52
N LEU A 107 -12.96 6.57 4.53
CA LEU A 107 -13.67 7.53 3.68
C LEU A 107 -13.18 7.53 2.23
N PHE A 108 -11.87 7.46 1.97
CA PHE A 108 -11.35 7.59 0.60
C PHE A 108 -11.04 6.26 -0.09
N LEU A 109 -10.84 5.18 0.68
CA LEU A 109 -10.43 3.91 0.09
C LEU A 109 -11.59 3.16 -0.59
N GLU A 110 -12.83 3.52 -0.30
CA GLU A 110 -14.03 2.94 -0.95
C GLU A 110 -14.54 3.77 -2.14
N ASP A 111 -13.96 4.95 -2.39
CA ASP A 111 -14.47 5.91 -3.40
C ASP A 111 -13.97 5.64 -4.82
N ALA A 112 -12.77 5.08 -4.96
CA ALA A 112 -12.22 4.64 -6.24
C ALA A 112 -11.57 3.27 -6.11
N ASP A 113 -11.55 2.52 -7.20
CA ASP A 113 -10.80 1.27 -7.28
C ASP A 113 -9.29 1.59 -7.33
N ALA A 114 -8.48 0.59 -7.04
CA ALA A 114 -7.02 0.66 -7.00
C ALA A 114 -6.40 -0.28 -8.03
N LEU A 115 -5.12 -0.07 -8.34
CA LEU A 115 -4.35 -0.92 -9.26
C LEU A 115 -3.27 -1.67 -8.48
N VAL A 116 -3.21 -2.99 -8.62
CA VAL A 116 -2.11 -3.80 -8.10
C VAL A 116 -1.24 -4.26 -9.26
N LEU A 117 0.05 -4.02 -9.14
CA LEU A 117 1.08 -4.49 -10.07
C LEU A 117 1.91 -5.57 -9.38
N LEU A 118 2.11 -6.69 -10.05
CA LEU A 118 3.11 -7.69 -9.71
C LEU A 118 4.33 -7.44 -10.57
N VAL A 119 5.47 -7.19 -9.95
CA VAL A 119 6.68 -6.73 -10.63
C VAL A 119 7.88 -7.62 -10.33
N ARG A 120 8.81 -7.67 -11.29
CA ARG A 120 10.05 -8.42 -11.21
C ARG A 120 11.23 -7.51 -11.60
N PRO A 121 12.32 -7.46 -10.81
CA PRO A 121 13.51 -6.71 -11.22
C PRO A 121 14.15 -7.36 -12.46
N GLY A 122 14.75 -6.56 -13.34
CA GLY A 122 15.45 -7.03 -14.54
C GLY A 122 16.69 -7.86 -14.23
N ARG A 123 17.22 -7.76 -13.01
CA ARG A 123 18.34 -8.56 -12.50
C ARG A 123 17.97 -9.24 -11.19
N ASP A 124 18.29 -10.53 -11.11
CA ASP A 124 18.20 -11.28 -9.87
C ASP A 124 19.22 -10.75 -8.85
N SER A 125 18.85 -10.83 -7.58
CA SER A 125 19.62 -10.31 -6.44
C SER A 125 19.38 -11.21 -5.24
N ASP A 126 20.38 -11.28 -4.36
CA ASP A 126 20.24 -11.90 -3.04
C ASP A 126 19.18 -11.20 -2.17
N ILE A 127 18.90 -9.93 -2.43
CA ILE A 127 17.84 -9.19 -1.74
C ILE A 127 16.51 -9.42 -2.44
N PRO A 128 15.44 -9.82 -1.72
CA PRO A 128 14.14 -10.02 -2.31
C PRO A 128 13.61 -8.76 -2.99
N ALA A 129 12.86 -8.97 -4.07
CA ALA A 129 12.30 -7.89 -4.85
C ALA A 129 11.42 -6.96 -4.00
N SER A 130 10.62 -7.52 -3.07
CA SER A 130 9.76 -6.76 -2.15
C SER A 130 10.54 -5.84 -1.23
N VAL A 131 11.62 -6.34 -0.63
CA VAL A 131 12.51 -5.56 0.24
C VAL A 131 13.20 -4.43 -0.55
N ARG A 132 13.67 -4.72 -1.77
CA ARG A 132 14.26 -3.71 -2.66
C ARG A 132 13.23 -2.64 -3.04
N LEU A 133 12.05 -3.05 -3.48
CA LEU A 133 10.99 -2.14 -3.91
C LEU A 133 10.51 -1.26 -2.75
N THR A 134 10.36 -1.83 -1.54
CA THR A 134 9.98 -1.08 -0.33
C THR A 134 11.00 0.00 0.03
N ARG A 135 12.30 -0.27 -0.14
CA ARG A 135 13.34 0.76 0.03
C ARG A 135 13.20 1.88 -1.01
N LEU A 136 12.99 1.52 -2.27
CA LEU A 136 12.87 2.48 -3.38
C LEU A 136 11.55 3.27 -3.34
N LYS A 137 10.48 2.69 -2.78
CA LYS A 137 9.20 3.36 -2.53
C LYS A 137 9.37 4.61 -1.68
N GLY A 138 10.26 4.57 -0.68
CA GLY A 138 10.51 5.65 0.26
C GLY A 138 9.56 5.66 1.47
N PRO A 139 9.89 6.47 2.49
CA PRO A 139 9.19 6.48 3.77
C PRO A 139 7.76 7.01 3.64
N THR A 140 6.93 6.63 4.61
CA THR A 140 5.54 7.08 4.68
C THR A 140 5.44 8.56 5.02
N ASP A 141 6.32 9.06 5.89
CA ASP A 141 6.42 10.48 6.23
C ASP A 141 6.84 11.31 5.01
N PRO A 142 6.02 12.28 4.55
CA PRO A 142 6.35 13.16 3.42
C PRO A 142 7.68 13.90 3.54
N GLU A 143 8.06 14.34 4.75
CA GLU A 143 9.26 15.16 4.96
C GLU A 143 10.54 14.33 4.91
N ALA A 144 10.45 13.02 5.10
CA ALA A 144 11.59 12.10 5.04
C ALA A 144 11.88 11.59 3.62
N ARG A 145 11.06 11.94 2.62
CA ARG A 145 11.18 11.44 1.25
C ARG A 145 12.27 12.19 0.49
N VAL A 146 13.05 11.47 -0.31
CA VAL A 146 14.18 12.04 -1.06
C VAL A 146 14.06 11.78 -2.57
N PRO A 147 14.69 12.62 -3.42
CA PRO A 147 14.68 12.42 -4.87
C PRO A 147 15.07 11.00 -5.29
N GLY A 148 14.42 10.49 -6.33
CA GLY A 148 14.57 9.12 -6.83
C GLY A 148 13.64 8.09 -6.17
N GLN A 149 13.00 8.41 -5.04
CA GLN A 149 12.00 7.52 -4.43
C GLN A 149 10.63 7.68 -5.07
N LEU A 150 9.86 6.59 -5.20
CA LEU A 150 8.53 6.62 -5.80
C LEU A 150 7.61 7.62 -5.10
N ARG A 151 7.52 7.59 -3.76
CA ARG A 151 6.68 8.54 -3.01
C ARG A 151 7.17 9.98 -3.05
N HIS A 152 8.43 10.21 -3.43
CA HIS A 152 8.90 11.57 -3.69
C HIS A 152 8.40 12.03 -5.06
N LEU A 153 8.51 11.17 -6.09
CA LEU A 153 8.04 11.44 -7.44
C LEU A 153 6.53 11.73 -7.47
N LEU A 154 5.71 10.86 -6.87
CA LEU A 154 4.27 10.95 -7.01
C LEU A 154 3.62 12.09 -6.19
N GLY A 155 4.33 12.67 -5.22
CA GLY A 155 3.85 13.82 -4.45
C GLY A 155 3.95 13.65 -2.93
N ARG A 156 3.92 14.78 -2.20
CA ARG A 156 4.22 14.86 -0.76
C ARG A 156 3.05 15.42 0.08
N TYR A 157 1.85 14.88 -0.10
CA TYR A 157 0.64 15.42 0.51
C TYR A 157 0.57 15.21 2.03
N SER A 158 0.44 13.96 2.48
CA SER A 158 0.33 13.64 3.91
C SER A 158 0.79 12.23 4.25
N TYR A 159 0.74 11.88 5.54
CA TYR A 159 1.06 10.53 6.02
C TYR A 159 0.08 9.47 5.49
N LEU A 160 -1.21 9.83 5.35
CA LEU A 160 -2.27 8.92 4.88
C LEU A 160 -2.38 8.92 3.34
N LEU A 161 -2.22 10.11 2.73
CA LEU A 161 -2.22 10.33 1.28
C LEU A 161 -0.79 10.17 0.75
N ASN A 162 -0.36 8.91 0.68
CA ASN A 162 0.99 8.48 0.30
C ASN A 162 1.02 7.66 -0.99
N LEU A 163 -0.12 7.54 -1.68
CA LEU A 163 -0.36 7.06 -3.05
C LEU A 163 -0.08 5.57 -3.29
N VAL A 164 0.97 5.03 -2.67
CA VAL A 164 1.44 3.67 -2.95
C VAL A 164 1.71 2.89 -1.67
N HIS A 165 1.50 1.58 -1.77
CA HIS A 165 1.83 0.58 -0.77
C HIS A 165 2.58 -0.59 -1.41
N THR A 166 3.49 -1.20 -0.66
CA THR A 166 4.22 -2.40 -1.07
C THR A 166 4.27 -3.32 0.15
N PRO A 167 4.05 -4.63 -0.01
CA PRO A 167 4.40 -5.60 1.02
C PRO A 167 5.91 -5.53 1.30
N ASP A 168 6.30 -5.64 2.56
CA ASP A 168 7.68 -5.35 2.98
C ASP A 168 8.63 -6.53 2.74
N GLU A 169 8.16 -7.77 2.89
CA GLU A 169 8.92 -9.03 2.73
C GLU A 169 8.21 -10.03 1.79
N PRO A 170 8.88 -11.08 1.28
CA PRO A 170 8.27 -12.08 0.40
C PRO A 170 7.02 -12.76 0.97
N ALA A 171 7.01 -13.06 2.27
CA ALA A 171 5.84 -13.62 2.94
C ALA A 171 4.64 -12.65 2.91
N ASP A 172 4.91 -11.34 3.02
CA ASP A 172 3.87 -10.30 2.94
C ASP A 172 3.30 -10.23 1.52
N VAL A 173 4.11 -10.43 0.47
CA VAL A 173 3.64 -10.46 -0.93
C VAL A 173 2.58 -11.54 -1.12
N LEU A 174 2.88 -12.77 -0.69
CA LEU A 174 1.93 -13.88 -0.82
C LEU A 174 0.65 -13.59 -0.03
N ARG A 175 0.80 -13.18 1.24
CA ARG A 175 -0.33 -12.86 2.10
C ARG A 175 -1.23 -11.78 1.50
N GLU A 176 -0.64 -10.66 1.08
CA GLU A 176 -1.41 -9.51 0.61
C GLU A 176 -2.08 -9.75 -0.74
N LEU A 177 -1.49 -10.56 -1.64
CA LEU A 177 -2.15 -10.98 -2.88
C LEU A 177 -3.46 -11.73 -2.59
N ALA A 178 -3.50 -12.57 -1.56
CA ALA A 178 -4.74 -13.23 -1.14
C ALA A 178 -5.75 -12.33 -0.43
N VAL A 179 -5.31 -11.20 0.13
CA VAL A 179 -6.24 -10.19 0.65
C VAL A 179 -6.88 -9.40 -0.49
N HIS A 180 -6.12 -9.12 -1.55
CA HIS A 180 -6.60 -8.35 -2.71
C HIS A 180 -7.50 -9.14 -3.65
N PHE A 181 -7.20 -10.43 -3.83
CA PHE A 181 -7.73 -11.22 -4.94
C PHE A 181 -8.29 -12.55 -4.47
N ASP A 182 -9.43 -12.91 -5.09
CA ASP A 182 -9.96 -14.26 -5.00
C ASP A 182 -9.01 -15.28 -5.65
N HIS A 183 -9.36 -16.56 -5.53
CA HIS A 183 -8.56 -17.65 -6.06
C HIS A 183 -8.31 -17.50 -7.57
N ALA A 184 -9.31 -17.11 -8.37
CA ALA A 184 -9.22 -17.11 -9.82
C ALA A 184 -8.31 -15.97 -10.34
N GLU A 185 -8.46 -14.76 -9.79
CA GLU A 185 -7.61 -13.62 -10.16
C GLU A 185 -6.17 -13.83 -9.67
N ARG A 186 -5.99 -14.35 -8.45
CA ARG A 186 -4.67 -14.67 -7.92
C ARG A 186 -3.96 -15.74 -8.78
N GLU A 187 -4.70 -16.73 -9.28
CA GLU A 187 -4.14 -17.73 -10.21
C GLU A 187 -3.66 -17.10 -11.51
N ARG A 188 -4.45 -16.18 -12.09
CA ARG A 188 -4.09 -15.46 -13.32
C ARG A 188 -2.79 -14.67 -13.14
N LEU A 189 -2.68 -13.94 -12.03
CA LEU A 189 -1.48 -13.18 -11.69
C LEU A 189 -0.25 -14.09 -11.53
N PHE A 190 -0.38 -15.22 -10.82
CA PHE A 190 0.71 -16.18 -10.67
C PHE A 190 1.13 -16.80 -11.99
N ARG A 191 0.19 -17.25 -12.83
CA ARG A 191 0.51 -17.82 -14.14
C ARG A 191 1.21 -16.82 -15.05
N SER A 192 0.70 -15.58 -15.09
CA SER A 192 1.31 -14.48 -15.85
C SER A 192 2.75 -14.22 -15.40
N ALA A 193 3.00 -14.14 -14.10
CA ALA A 193 4.32 -13.91 -13.55
C ALA A 193 5.28 -15.11 -13.74
N LEU A 194 4.79 -16.34 -13.60
CA LEU A 194 5.57 -17.55 -13.86
C LEU A 194 5.97 -17.67 -15.34
N ALA A 195 5.12 -17.20 -16.25
CA ALA A 195 5.40 -17.12 -17.69
C ALA A 195 6.28 -15.91 -18.07
N ASP A 196 6.66 -15.06 -17.11
CA ASP A 196 7.46 -13.84 -17.32
C ASP A 196 6.88 -12.91 -18.40
N GLU A 197 5.55 -12.84 -18.47
CA GLU A 197 4.84 -12.03 -19.47
C GLU A 197 5.09 -10.53 -19.23
N ASP A 198 5.25 -9.74 -20.30
CA ASP A 198 5.24 -8.29 -20.20
C ASP A 198 3.80 -7.79 -20.14
N ARG A 199 3.41 -7.27 -18.98
CA ARG A 199 2.06 -6.73 -18.70
C ARG A 199 2.04 -5.22 -18.63
N THR A 200 3.07 -4.53 -19.12
CA THR A 200 3.14 -3.06 -19.09
C THR A 200 1.97 -2.42 -19.85
N GLY A 201 1.69 -2.88 -21.08
CA GLY A 201 0.55 -2.36 -21.85
C GLY A 201 -0.79 -2.58 -21.15
N HIS A 202 -1.01 -3.79 -20.61
CA HIS A 202 -2.23 -4.10 -19.86
C HIS A 202 -2.38 -3.22 -18.60
N ALA A 203 -1.28 -2.93 -17.89
CA ALA A 203 -1.32 -2.04 -16.73
C ALA A 203 -1.73 -0.60 -17.10
N LEU A 204 -1.28 -0.09 -18.25
CA LEU A 204 -1.68 1.22 -18.77
C LEU A 204 -3.15 1.23 -19.21
N ASP A 205 -3.63 0.17 -19.86
CA ASP A 205 -5.05 0.04 -20.22
C ASP A 205 -5.95 0.10 -18.96
N LEU A 206 -5.56 -0.61 -17.89
CA LEU A 206 -6.27 -0.56 -16.61
C LEU A 206 -6.18 0.82 -15.94
N ALA A 207 -5.06 1.53 -16.10
CA ALA A 207 -4.92 2.90 -15.59
C ALA A 207 -5.88 3.86 -16.31
N ASP A 208 -5.98 3.77 -17.63
CA ASP A 208 -6.93 4.54 -18.44
C ASP A 208 -8.38 4.26 -18.04
N GLU A 209 -8.75 3.00 -17.82
CA GLU A 209 -10.07 2.61 -17.32
C GLU A 209 -10.37 3.21 -15.95
N LEU A 210 -9.43 3.12 -15.00
CA LEU A 210 -9.55 3.73 -13.68
C LEU A 210 -9.71 5.25 -13.78
N TYR A 211 -9.02 5.88 -14.72
CA TYR A 211 -9.13 7.31 -14.94
C TYR A 211 -10.45 7.75 -15.54
N ALA A 212 -10.94 7.03 -16.55
CA ALA A 212 -12.22 7.29 -17.17
C ALA A 212 -13.37 7.19 -16.15
N ASN A 213 -13.27 6.26 -15.20
CA ASN A 213 -14.32 5.98 -14.21
C ASN A 213 -14.22 6.81 -12.92
N THR A 214 -13.15 7.59 -12.74
CA THR A 214 -12.88 8.30 -11.49
C THR A 214 -12.68 9.79 -11.72
N LYS A 215 -13.41 10.64 -10.97
CA LYS A 215 -13.23 12.10 -11.02
C LYS A 215 -11.84 12.48 -10.47
N PRO A 216 -11.06 13.32 -11.18
CA PRO A 216 -9.77 13.78 -10.66
C PRO A 216 -9.95 14.64 -9.40
N ARG A 217 -8.99 14.56 -8.48
CA ARG A 217 -8.95 15.35 -7.25
C ARG A 217 -7.56 15.94 -7.07
N ASP A 218 -7.55 17.22 -6.72
CA ASP A 218 -6.38 17.88 -6.15
C ASP A 218 -6.28 17.49 -4.67
N LEU A 219 -5.10 17.01 -4.26
CA LEU A 219 -4.81 16.54 -2.90
C LEU A 219 -4.12 17.60 -2.04
N ASP A 220 -3.98 18.82 -2.54
CA ASP A 220 -3.37 19.93 -1.81
C ASP A 220 -4.23 20.38 -0.63
N PHE A 221 -3.54 20.70 0.47
CA PHE A 221 -4.17 21.01 1.75
C PHE A 221 -4.98 22.30 1.72
N GLU A 222 -4.39 23.40 1.23
CA GLU A 222 -5.01 24.71 1.32
C GLU A 222 -6.34 24.80 0.55
N PRO A 223 -6.44 24.37 -0.73
CA PRO A 223 -7.71 24.39 -1.44
C PRO A 223 -8.79 23.52 -0.77
N ALA A 224 -8.41 22.36 -0.20
CA ALA A 224 -9.34 21.51 0.52
C ALA A 224 -9.82 22.14 1.85
N ALA A 225 -8.93 22.83 2.57
CA ALA A 225 -9.26 23.54 3.80
C ALA A 225 -10.21 24.73 3.54
N GLU A 226 -10.03 25.44 2.43
CA GLU A 226 -10.94 26.51 1.99
C GLU A 226 -12.34 25.98 1.67
N ARG A 227 -12.44 24.89 0.90
CA ARG A 227 -13.72 24.23 0.60
C ARG A 227 -14.43 23.74 1.86
N LEU A 228 -13.70 23.11 2.77
CA LEU A 228 -14.23 22.68 4.07
C LEU A 228 -14.78 23.86 4.88
N ARG A 229 -14.04 24.97 4.94
CA ARG A 229 -14.49 26.19 5.65
C ARG A 229 -15.73 26.78 5.00
N ALA A 230 -15.77 26.84 3.67
CA ALA A 230 -16.94 27.33 2.93
C ALA A 230 -18.18 26.48 3.19
N ALA A 231 -18.05 25.14 3.21
CA ALA A 231 -19.15 24.21 3.48
C ALA A 231 -19.74 24.35 4.89
N LEU A 232 -18.94 24.83 5.85
CA LEU A 232 -19.33 25.00 7.25
C LEU A 232 -19.61 26.46 7.62
N CYS A 233 -19.47 27.41 6.68
CA CYS A 233 -19.71 28.82 6.94
C CYS A 233 -21.17 29.08 7.34
N GLY A 234 -21.38 29.93 8.35
CA GLY A 234 -22.72 30.30 8.83
C GLY A 234 -23.43 29.22 9.65
N ARG A 235 -22.77 28.09 9.97
CA ARG A 235 -23.34 27.06 10.86
C ARG A 235 -23.36 27.58 12.31
N PRO A 236 -24.50 27.46 13.02
CA PRO A 236 -24.58 27.90 14.42
C PRO A 236 -23.58 27.18 15.31
N GLY A 237 -22.94 27.91 16.23
CA GLY A 237 -22.02 27.33 17.21
C GLY A 237 -20.59 27.08 16.70
N LEU A 238 -20.29 27.41 15.44
CA LEU A 238 -18.94 27.35 14.91
C LEU A 238 -18.23 28.70 15.03
N ASP A 239 -17.04 28.70 15.63
CA ASP A 239 -16.17 29.88 15.70
C ASP A 239 -15.74 30.29 14.28
N PRO A 240 -15.94 31.55 13.86
CA PRO A 240 -15.44 32.07 12.58
C PRO A 240 -13.91 31.90 12.39
N HIS A 241 -13.16 31.78 13.49
CA HIS A 241 -11.71 31.55 13.50
C HIS A 241 -11.32 30.09 13.78
N ALA A 242 -12.27 29.16 13.70
CA ALA A 242 -11.99 27.74 13.89
C ALA A 242 -10.87 27.24 12.97
N THR A 243 -9.93 26.53 13.58
CA THR A 243 -8.87 25.81 12.87
C THR A 243 -9.45 24.67 12.03
N PRO A 244 -8.77 24.20 10.97
CA PRO A 244 -9.26 23.09 10.15
C PRO A 244 -9.56 21.82 10.96
N ARG A 245 -8.84 21.58 12.05
CA ARG A 245 -9.14 20.49 12.98
C ARG A 245 -10.49 20.67 13.69
N GLN A 246 -10.73 21.85 14.25
CA GLN A 246 -11.99 22.16 14.93
C GLN A 246 -13.18 22.12 13.97
N LEU A 247 -12.99 22.54 12.72
CA LEU A 247 -14.00 22.41 11.67
C LEU A 247 -14.40 20.93 11.45
N LEU A 248 -13.43 20.02 11.35
CA LEU A 248 -13.69 18.59 11.18
C LEU A 248 -14.35 17.95 12.41
N GLU A 249 -13.84 18.25 13.61
CA GLU A 249 -14.39 17.71 14.85
C GLU A 249 -15.85 18.18 15.03
N HIS A 250 -16.14 19.47 14.78
CA HIS A 250 -17.50 20.01 14.82
C HIS A 250 -18.43 19.32 13.80
N ALA A 251 -17.97 19.17 12.55
CA ALA A 251 -18.76 18.48 11.52
C ALA A 251 -19.12 17.05 11.93
N TRP A 252 -18.18 16.32 12.54
CA TRP A 252 -18.42 14.95 12.99
C TRP A 252 -19.33 14.86 14.22
N GLU A 253 -19.20 15.77 15.18
CA GLU A 253 -20.06 15.83 16.36
C GLU A 253 -21.53 16.10 16.00
N HIS A 254 -21.76 16.90 14.97
CA HIS A 254 -23.09 17.31 14.54
C HIS A 254 -23.63 16.53 13.34
N GLY A 255 -22.90 15.50 12.87
CA GLY A 255 -23.30 14.67 11.73
C GLY A 255 -23.46 15.46 10.43
N LEU A 256 -22.66 16.51 10.24
CA LEU A 256 -22.70 17.33 9.03
C LEU A 256 -22.10 16.58 7.85
N ASP A 257 -22.79 16.64 6.73
CA ASP A 257 -22.28 16.11 5.46
C ASP A 257 -21.22 17.05 4.90
N ILE A 258 -20.00 16.53 4.74
CA ILE A 258 -18.83 17.22 4.20
C ILE A 258 -18.16 16.30 3.18
N ASP A 259 -17.57 16.88 2.14
CA ASP A 259 -16.94 16.11 1.07
C ASP A 259 -15.89 15.13 1.68
N PRO A 260 -15.98 13.82 1.38
CA PRO A 260 -15.09 12.83 1.96
C PRO A 260 -13.61 13.06 1.61
N TRP A 261 -13.30 13.58 0.42
CA TRP A 261 -11.92 13.87 0.02
C TRP A 261 -11.38 15.08 0.76
N ASP A 262 -12.13 16.17 0.84
CA ASP A 262 -11.72 17.35 1.62
C ASP A 262 -11.50 16.97 3.10
N THR A 263 -12.36 16.10 3.64
CA THR A 263 -12.22 15.54 4.99
C THR A 263 -10.91 14.76 5.16
N VAL A 264 -10.54 13.92 4.20
CA VAL A 264 -9.32 13.11 4.24
C VAL A 264 -8.08 13.95 4.02
N ILE A 265 -8.09 14.86 3.05
CA ILE A 265 -6.97 15.76 2.74
C ILE A 265 -6.65 16.61 3.97
N VAL A 266 -7.63 17.34 4.48
CA VAL A 266 -7.45 18.21 5.67
C VAL A 266 -7.12 17.37 6.90
N GLY A 267 -7.93 16.34 7.15
CA GLY A 267 -7.83 15.52 8.36
C GLY A 267 -6.49 14.79 8.46
N SER A 268 -5.95 14.30 7.35
CA SER A 268 -4.67 13.59 7.34
C SER A 268 -3.47 14.48 7.65
N LYS A 269 -3.61 15.81 7.55
CA LYS A 269 -2.59 16.79 7.89
C LYS A 269 -2.71 17.28 9.34
N VAL A 270 -3.93 17.50 9.84
CA VAL A 270 -4.16 18.17 11.14
C VAL A 270 -4.52 17.25 12.30
N LEU A 271 -4.94 16.02 12.03
CA LEU A 271 -5.29 15.03 13.07
C LEU A 271 -4.12 14.09 13.35
N PRO A 272 -3.99 13.58 14.59
CA PRO A 272 -2.91 12.65 14.91
C PRO A 272 -3.15 11.32 14.19
N MET A 273 -2.22 10.91 13.32
CA MET A 273 -2.36 9.68 12.53
C MET A 273 -1.84 8.42 13.24
N ARG A 274 -0.94 8.58 14.21
CA ARG A 274 -0.26 7.48 14.89
C ARG A 274 -0.40 7.60 16.41
N GLN A 275 -0.56 6.46 17.08
CA GLN A 275 -0.53 6.40 18.54
C GLN A 275 0.92 6.60 19.04
N PRO A 276 1.17 7.60 19.90
CA PRO A 276 2.50 7.82 20.47
C PRO A 276 2.99 6.60 21.26
N GLY A 277 4.29 6.29 21.19
CA GLY A 277 4.93 5.25 21.98
C GLY A 277 4.59 3.80 21.60
N ARG A 278 3.90 3.55 20.48
CA ARG A 278 3.59 2.20 20.00
C ARG A 278 4.45 1.77 18.82
N ALA A 279 4.90 0.52 18.86
CA ALA A 279 5.53 -0.22 17.75
C ALA A 279 4.48 -1.10 17.05
N PRO A 280 4.65 -1.42 15.75
CA PRO A 280 3.76 -2.36 15.07
C PRO A 280 3.87 -3.76 15.69
N VAL A 281 2.83 -4.59 15.55
CA VAL A 281 2.89 -6.00 16.01
C VAL A 281 3.88 -6.78 15.16
N LEU A 282 3.84 -6.57 13.85
CA LEU A 282 4.82 -7.06 12.89
C LEU A 282 5.37 -5.88 12.11
N ASP A 283 6.70 -5.73 12.11
CA ASP A 283 7.39 -4.69 11.35
C ASP A 283 7.93 -5.23 10.03
N GLY A 284 8.30 -4.33 9.12
CA GLY A 284 9.01 -4.69 7.90
C GLY A 284 10.50 -4.98 8.15
N ALA A 285 11.21 -5.39 7.10
CA ALA A 285 12.65 -5.59 7.13
C ALA A 285 13.36 -4.64 6.17
N GLY A 286 14.41 -3.96 6.65
CA GLY A 286 15.31 -3.19 5.79
C GLY A 286 16.32 -4.08 5.06
N VAL A 287 16.93 -3.57 3.99
CA VAL A 287 17.96 -4.30 3.21
C VAL A 287 19.08 -4.83 4.07
N ASP A 288 19.61 -4.04 5.01
CA ASP A 288 20.75 -4.46 5.84
C ASP A 288 20.37 -5.51 6.88
N GLN A 289 19.13 -5.44 7.40
CA GLN A 289 18.61 -6.50 8.26
C GLN A 289 18.46 -7.80 7.49
N TRP A 290 17.94 -7.73 6.25
CA TRP A 290 17.77 -8.88 5.39
C TRP A 290 19.12 -9.55 5.04
N ARG A 291 20.15 -8.76 4.72
CA ARG A 291 21.50 -9.27 4.46
C ARG A 291 22.04 -10.10 5.63
N ARG A 292 22.01 -9.51 6.83
CA ARG A 292 22.47 -10.20 8.06
C ARG A 292 21.70 -11.51 8.30
N HIS A 293 20.39 -11.50 8.02
CA HIS A 293 19.56 -12.69 8.13
C HIS A 293 19.96 -13.78 7.14
N LEU A 294 20.16 -13.43 5.86
CA LEU A 294 20.60 -14.39 4.85
C LEU A 294 21.97 -14.98 5.17
N ASP A 295 22.91 -14.17 5.66
CA ASP A 295 24.23 -14.66 6.09
C ASP A 295 24.11 -15.70 7.21
N ALA A 296 23.22 -15.45 8.20
CA ALA A 296 22.96 -16.38 9.29
C ALA A 296 22.27 -17.69 8.83
N VAL A 297 21.30 -17.60 7.92
CA VAL A 297 20.60 -18.76 7.36
C VAL A 297 21.55 -19.60 6.50
N ARG A 298 22.40 -18.97 5.68
CA ARG A 298 23.41 -19.67 4.87
C ARG A 298 24.45 -20.36 5.75
N GLY A 299 24.86 -19.72 6.86
CA GLY A 299 25.80 -20.29 7.81
C GLY A 299 25.24 -21.45 8.65
N THR A 300 23.92 -21.68 8.66
CA THR A 300 23.29 -22.83 9.34
C THR A 300 22.98 -24.00 8.39
N LEU A 301 23.09 -23.79 7.07
CA LEU A 301 22.89 -24.80 6.04
C LEU A 301 24.21 -25.45 5.57
N ASN A 302 25.36 -24.90 5.96
CA ASN A 302 26.71 -25.42 5.72
C ASN A 302 27.28 -26.07 6.98
#